data_AF-A0A944SZM3-F1
#
_entry.id   AF-A0A944SZM3-F1
#
_cell.length_a   1.000
_cell.length_b   1.000
_cell.length_c   1.000
_cell.angle_alpha   90.00
_cell.angle_beta   90.00
_cell.angle_gamma   90.00
#
_symmetry.space_group_name_H-M   'P 1'
#
loop_
_entity.id
_entity.type
_entity.pdbx_description
1 polymer ?
#
loop_
_entity_poly.entity_id
_entity_poly.type
_entity_poly.pdbx_seq_one_letter_code
_entity_poly.pdbx_strand_id
1 'polypeptide(L)'
;MAIQLKLSPSLKMSQKLVMTPMLQQAIKLLPLARLELAQKVRQEITENPVLEEIIEEEEELQDKTEIDEDTEVSELKENFEVTDQKDEGVEHTLENPDMDWDTYFQDNIDRGSSAENYTEQPTIETTHQKEPSLQEHLLWQLNLSVDSDRKSFIGSCIIGNINNDGYLLGNINDVGEICNASELEVLSVLKIIQEFEPLGVGARSLQECLMIQAQADEHSTPLILKLIKSYLDRTEERYLTKVSSELNVRIELIIEAIKIIKGYNPKPGQIFNSERIDYVVPDIFVIKTEKGYDVTLNDDGIPRLRISPYYHSLLKTSAKGETKDYLEEKHRSALWFLKSIDQRRQTIYKVGKSIIKLQKKFLDLGLSYLQPMVLKDVAKDIEMHESTVSRITTNKYIDTPQGVFELKFFFHSGIKSYMGNSMSSIRVKNIIKDIISTEDEKKPLTDEQMVQTLMHKNVNIARRTITKYRKELNIPSASKRKRIF
;
A
#
# COMPACT_ATOMS: atom_id res chain seq x y z
N MET A 1 38.53 -18.65 -57.00
CA MET A 1 38.45 -17.32 -56.37
C MET A 1 36.97 -16.93 -56.31
N ALA A 2 36.40 -16.39 -55.23
CA ALA A 2 36.93 -16.24 -53.89
C ALA A 2 36.45 -17.40 -53.00
N ILE A 3 37.38 -18.06 -52.33
CA ILE A 3 37.13 -19.15 -51.39
C ILE A 3 37.54 -18.63 -50.02
N GLN A 4 36.66 -18.75 -49.02
CA GLN A 4 37.10 -18.72 -47.63
C GLN A 4 36.58 -19.96 -46.88
N LEU A 5 37.05 -21.11 -47.37
CA LEU A 5 37.01 -22.37 -46.64
C LEU A 5 37.92 -22.28 -45.40
N LYS A 6 37.32 -22.35 -44.21
CA LYS A 6 37.97 -22.92 -43.03
C LYS A 6 37.08 -24.03 -42.48
N LEU A 7 37.27 -25.24 -43.01
CA LEU A 7 36.79 -26.44 -42.35
C LEU A 7 37.67 -26.73 -41.13
N SER A 8 37.06 -26.79 -39.95
CA SER A 8 37.58 -27.58 -38.83
C SER A 8 36.42 -28.46 -38.32
N PRO A 9 36.47 -29.79 -38.53
CA PRO A 9 35.38 -30.67 -38.13
C PRO A 9 35.46 -30.91 -36.62
N SER A 10 34.71 -30.12 -35.86
CA SER A 10 34.28 -30.52 -34.52
C SER A 10 32.77 -30.31 -34.40
N LEU A 11 32.01 -31.36 -34.76
CA LEU A 11 30.58 -31.46 -34.47
C LEU A 11 30.39 -31.67 -32.97
N LYS A 12 30.65 -30.62 -32.19
CA LYS A 12 30.08 -30.50 -30.85
C LYS A 12 28.60 -30.22 -31.02
N MET A 13 27.78 -31.25 -30.85
CA MET A 13 26.33 -31.16 -30.71
C MET A 13 26.01 -30.36 -29.43
N SER A 14 26.13 -29.04 -29.50
CA SER A 14 25.67 -28.14 -28.44
C SER A 14 24.15 -28.03 -28.55
N GLN A 15 23.46 -28.80 -27.72
CA GLN A 15 22.00 -28.71 -27.59
C GLN A 15 21.66 -27.40 -26.86
N LYS A 16 21.70 -26.28 -27.58
CA LYS A 16 21.17 -25.00 -27.10
C LYS A 16 19.66 -25.16 -26.99
N LEU A 17 19.16 -25.20 -25.76
CA LEU A 17 17.74 -24.98 -25.45
C LEU A 17 17.39 -23.56 -25.89
N VAL A 18 16.93 -23.42 -27.13
CA VAL A 18 16.34 -22.17 -27.62
C VAL A 18 14.98 -22.04 -26.95
N MET A 19 14.89 -21.10 -26.01
CA MET A 19 13.63 -20.76 -25.34
C MET A 19 12.61 -20.31 -26.38
N THR A 20 11.50 -21.05 -26.51
CA THR A 20 10.37 -20.62 -27.35
C THR A 20 9.86 -19.26 -26.86
N PRO A 21 9.39 -18.36 -27.76
CA PRO A 21 8.88 -17.05 -27.36
C PRO A 21 7.73 -17.18 -26.35
N MET A 22 6.91 -18.22 -26.49
CA MET A 22 5.91 -18.62 -25.51
C MET A 22 6.52 -18.82 -24.12
N LEU A 23 7.47 -19.76 -23.93
CA LEU A 23 8.11 -19.97 -22.61
C LEU A 23 8.69 -18.69 -21.99
N GLN A 24 9.16 -17.73 -22.81
CA GLN A 24 9.61 -16.42 -22.32
C GLN A 24 8.45 -15.56 -21.81
N GLN A 25 7.27 -15.57 -22.46
CA GLN A 25 6.06 -14.87 -21.98
C GLN A 25 5.58 -15.41 -20.62
N ALA A 26 5.54 -16.74 -20.41
CA ALA A 26 5.13 -17.33 -19.11
C ALA A 26 6.08 -16.89 -18.00
N ILE A 27 7.38 -16.91 -18.28
CA ILE A 27 8.42 -16.48 -17.34
C ILE A 27 8.34 -14.96 -17.05
N LYS A 28 7.81 -14.15 -17.98
CA LYS A 28 7.47 -12.73 -17.73
C LYS A 28 6.19 -12.58 -16.91
N LEU A 29 5.22 -13.47 -17.03
CA LEU A 29 3.99 -13.44 -16.21
C LEU A 29 4.25 -13.77 -14.74
N LEU A 30 5.22 -14.64 -14.41
CA LEU A 30 5.48 -15.05 -13.02
C LEU A 30 5.71 -13.91 -12.00
N PRO A 31 6.56 -12.89 -12.26
CA PRO A 31 6.82 -11.82 -11.29
C PRO A 31 5.74 -10.75 -11.17
N LEU A 32 4.84 -10.60 -12.16
CA LEU A 32 3.90 -9.47 -12.22
C LEU A 32 3.06 -9.34 -10.94
N ALA A 33 2.82 -8.12 -10.47
CA ALA A 33 1.85 -7.83 -9.42
C ALA A 33 0.42 -8.20 -9.88
N ARG A 34 -0.54 -8.28 -8.94
CA ARG A 34 -1.95 -8.57 -9.26
C ARG A 34 -2.52 -7.54 -10.25
N LEU A 35 -2.29 -6.24 -10.00
CA LEU A 35 -2.75 -5.15 -10.86
C LEU A 35 -2.12 -5.18 -12.26
N GLU A 36 -0.81 -5.46 -12.35
CA GLU A 36 -0.12 -5.64 -13.64
C GLU A 36 -0.63 -6.85 -14.42
N LEU A 37 -0.97 -7.95 -13.71
CA LEU A 37 -1.57 -9.13 -14.33
C LEU A 37 -2.99 -8.82 -14.82
N ALA A 38 -3.82 -8.13 -14.05
CA ALA A 38 -5.18 -7.74 -14.46
C ALA A 38 -5.14 -6.80 -15.68
N GLN A 39 -4.24 -5.81 -15.70
CA GLN A 39 -4.00 -4.97 -16.87
C GLN A 39 -3.55 -5.80 -18.08
N LYS A 40 -2.64 -6.76 -17.89
CA LYS A 40 -2.16 -7.60 -19.00
C LYS A 40 -3.24 -8.56 -19.51
N VAL A 41 -4.10 -9.08 -18.63
CA VAL A 41 -5.27 -9.88 -19.01
C VAL A 41 -6.24 -9.05 -19.85
N ARG A 42 -6.60 -7.83 -19.40
CA ARG A 42 -7.44 -6.90 -20.19
C ARG A 42 -6.85 -6.61 -21.58
N GLN A 43 -5.54 -6.42 -21.68
CA GLN A 43 -4.86 -6.26 -22.98
C GLN A 43 -4.95 -7.53 -23.85
N GLU A 44 -4.79 -8.73 -23.28
CA GLU A 44 -4.90 -9.98 -24.06
C GLU A 44 -6.35 -10.26 -24.51
N ILE A 45 -7.36 -9.83 -23.75
CA ILE A 45 -8.78 -9.84 -24.19
C ILE A 45 -8.95 -8.93 -25.42
N THR A 46 -8.45 -7.69 -25.39
CA THR A 46 -8.57 -6.78 -26.55
C THR A 46 -7.77 -7.22 -27.78
N GLU A 47 -6.65 -7.92 -27.59
CA GLU A 47 -5.82 -8.45 -28.68
C GLU A 47 -6.30 -9.81 -29.22
N ASN A 48 -7.17 -10.54 -28.51
CA ASN A 48 -7.57 -11.90 -28.86
C ASN A 48 -9.09 -12.13 -28.73
N PRO A 49 -9.85 -12.12 -29.84
CA PRO A 49 -11.31 -12.26 -29.82
C PRO A 49 -11.78 -13.64 -29.35
N VAL A 50 -10.89 -14.62 -29.19
CA VAL A 50 -11.22 -15.98 -28.72
C VAL A 50 -11.37 -16.04 -27.19
N LEU A 51 -10.90 -15.02 -26.46
CA LEU A 51 -11.01 -14.91 -25.01
C LEU A 51 -12.27 -14.15 -24.62
N GLU A 52 -13.10 -14.76 -23.77
CA GLU A 52 -14.25 -14.14 -23.14
C GLU A 52 -13.99 -13.99 -21.63
N GLU A 53 -14.42 -12.86 -21.08
CA GLU A 53 -14.49 -12.64 -19.63
C GLU A 53 -15.81 -13.24 -19.13
N ILE A 54 -15.72 -14.17 -18.17
CA ILE A 54 -16.89 -14.59 -17.40
C ILE A 54 -17.17 -13.43 -16.45
N ILE A 55 -18.10 -12.56 -16.86
CA ILE A 55 -18.87 -11.76 -15.92
C ILE A 55 -19.71 -12.77 -15.15
N GLU A 56 -19.40 -12.97 -13.87
CA GLU A 56 -20.33 -13.62 -12.96
C GLU A 56 -21.43 -12.59 -12.69
N GLU A 57 -22.38 -12.49 -13.64
CA GLU A 57 -23.72 -12.00 -13.32
C GLU A 57 -24.25 -12.86 -12.17
N GLU A 58 -24.89 -12.23 -11.20
CA GLU A 58 -25.40 -12.91 -10.00
C GLU A 58 -26.60 -13.80 -10.37
N GLU A 59 -26.35 -14.95 -10.99
CA GLU A 59 -27.32 -16.06 -11.13
C GLU A 59 -27.63 -16.74 -9.78
N GLU A 60 -27.42 -16.06 -8.65
CA GLU A 60 -27.92 -16.45 -7.32
C GLU A 60 -29.35 -15.93 -7.11
N LEU A 61 -30.33 -16.34 -7.93
CA LEU A 61 -31.76 -16.14 -7.60
C LEU A 61 -32.79 -17.06 -8.29
N GLN A 62 -32.41 -17.97 -9.21
CA GLN A 62 -33.39 -18.81 -9.94
C GLN A 62 -33.40 -20.31 -9.63
N ASP A 63 -32.44 -20.84 -8.87
CA ASP A 63 -32.43 -22.26 -8.45
C ASP A 63 -32.71 -22.42 -6.94
N LYS A 64 -33.97 -22.19 -6.52
CA LYS A 64 -34.62 -22.72 -5.27
C LYS A 64 -36.04 -22.17 -5.05
N THR A 65 -37.05 -22.69 -5.76
CA THR A 65 -38.44 -22.79 -5.27
C THR A 65 -39.28 -23.72 -6.17
N GLU A 66 -39.00 -25.02 -6.12
CA GLU A 66 -39.99 -26.05 -6.46
C GLU A 66 -40.30 -26.85 -5.19
N ILE A 67 -41.23 -26.33 -4.38
CA ILE A 67 -41.90 -27.05 -3.30
C ILE A 67 -43.38 -26.64 -3.31
N ASP A 68 -44.21 -27.54 -3.84
CA ASP A 68 -45.65 -27.74 -3.59
C ASP A 68 -46.50 -26.54 -3.10
N GLU A 69 -47.24 -25.92 -4.02
CA GLU A 69 -48.40 -25.07 -3.67
C GLU A 69 -49.71 -25.85 -3.79
N ASP A 70 -50.30 -26.19 -2.65
CA ASP A 70 -51.66 -26.74 -2.54
C ASP A 70 -52.27 -26.26 -1.20
N THR A 71 -52.79 -25.01 -1.12
CA THR A 71 -53.97 -24.65 -0.27
C THR A 71 -54.43 -23.17 -0.39
N GLU A 72 -55.71 -22.97 -0.06
CA GLU A 72 -56.57 -21.82 -0.38
C GLU A 72 -56.42 -20.55 0.50
N VAL A 73 -56.52 -19.37 -0.15
CA VAL A 73 -57.39 -18.22 0.18
C VAL A 73 -57.42 -17.65 1.63
N SER A 74 -57.06 -16.36 1.81
CA SER A 74 -58.04 -15.27 2.10
C SER A 74 -57.43 -13.85 2.29
N GLU A 75 -58.12 -12.84 1.72
CA GLU A 75 -58.37 -11.47 2.28
C GLU A 75 -57.19 -10.50 2.60
N LEU A 76 -57.22 -9.17 2.33
CA LEU A 76 -58.28 -8.21 1.94
C LEU A 76 -57.76 -7.05 1.05
N LYS A 77 -58.72 -6.48 0.30
CA LYS A 77 -58.79 -5.17 -0.42
C LYS A 77 -58.10 -3.99 0.31
N GLU A 78 -57.67 -2.88 -0.31
CA GLU A 78 -58.37 -1.85 -1.11
C GLU A 78 -57.32 -0.88 -1.73
N ASN A 79 -57.53 0.02 -2.72
CA ASN A 79 -58.52 0.28 -3.80
C ASN A 79 -57.95 1.44 -4.66
N PHE A 80 -58.14 1.49 -6.00
CA PHE A 80 -58.35 2.76 -6.74
C PHE A 80 -58.97 2.56 -8.14
N GLU A 81 -59.81 3.51 -8.57
CA GLU A 81 -60.67 3.41 -9.75
C GLU A 81 -59.98 3.87 -11.04
N VAL A 82 -60.30 3.21 -12.16
CA VAL A 82 -59.94 3.66 -13.53
C VAL A 82 -61.22 4.09 -14.25
N THR A 83 -61.26 5.34 -14.70
CA THR A 83 -62.34 5.84 -15.56
C THR A 83 -61.98 5.65 -17.03
N ASP A 84 -62.78 4.83 -17.74
CA ASP A 84 -62.72 4.69 -19.19
C ASP A 84 -62.96 6.02 -19.92
N GLN A 85 -62.14 6.31 -20.93
CA GLN A 85 -62.61 6.94 -22.17
C GLN A 85 -62.11 6.14 -23.37
N LYS A 86 -63.04 5.84 -24.27
CA LYS A 86 -62.82 5.07 -25.49
C LYS A 86 -62.27 5.96 -26.59
N ASP A 87 -61.52 5.39 -27.51
CA ASP A 87 -61.80 5.58 -28.94
C ASP A 87 -61.31 4.40 -29.79
N GLU A 88 -61.77 4.36 -31.04
CA GLU A 88 -61.98 3.11 -31.79
C GLU A 88 -60.78 2.63 -32.62
N GLY A 89 -60.74 1.31 -32.85
CA GLY A 89 -59.56 0.59 -33.30
C GLY A 89 -59.08 0.81 -34.73
N VAL A 90 -57.82 0.41 -34.94
CA VAL A 90 -57.27 0.03 -36.25
C VAL A 90 -56.50 -1.28 -36.10
N GLU A 91 -56.83 -2.25 -36.93
CA GLU A 91 -56.12 -3.53 -37.06
C GLU A 91 -54.92 -3.35 -37.98
N HIS A 92 -53.69 -3.50 -37.47
CA HIS A 92 -52.48 -3.47 -38.30
C HIS A 92 -51.58 -4.68 -38.10
N THR A 93 -51.55 -5.48 -39.17
CA THR A 93 -50.61 -6.56 -39.45
C THR A 93 -49.16 -6.09 -39.53
N LEU A 94 -48.24 -7.00 -39.22
CA LEU A 94 -46.79 -6.82 -39.31
C LEU A 94 -46.31 -6.59 -40.75
N GLU A 95 -45.76 -5.41 -41.06
CA GLU A 95 -44.83 -5.17 -42.17
C GLU A 95 -43.99 -3.90 -41.88
N ASN A 96 -42.66 -4.04 -41.80
CA ASN A 96 -41.65 -2.99 -41.55
C ASN A 96 -41.42 -2.10 -42.81
N PRO A 97 -40.70 -0.94 -42.77
CA PRO A 97 -39.78 -0.42 -41.73
C PRO A 97 -39.95 1.10 -41.40
N ASP A 98 -38.91 1.70 -40.80
CA ASP A 98 -38.70 3.14 -40.53
C ASP A 98 -39.52 3.75 -39.38
N MET A 99 -39.16 3.35 -38.16
CA MET A 99 -39.56 4.01 -36.92
C MET A 99 -38.62 5.20 -36.64
N ASP A 100 -39.12 6.43 -36.80
CA ASP A 100 -38.35 7.66 -36.62
C ASP A 100 -37.87 7.82 -35.16
N TRP A 101 -36.56 7.70 -34.96
CA TRP A 101 -35.92 7.87 -33.65
C TRP A 101 -36.09 9.29 -33.09
N ASP A 102 -36.25 10.29 -33.96
CA ASP A 102 -36.47 11.69 -33.55
C ASP A 102 -37.81 11.90 -32.84
N THR A 103 -38.87 11.14 -33.17
CA THR A 103 -40.17 11.26 -32.50
C THR A 103 -40.12 10.74 -31.06
N TYR A 104 -39.34 9.66 -30.82
CA TYR A 104 -39.17 9.06 -29.49
C TYR A 104 -38.34 9.94 -28.54
N PHE A 105 -37.45 10.76 -29.09
CA PHE A 105 -36.70 11.77 -28.32
C PHE A 105 -37.53 13.02 -28.02
N GLN A 106 -38.43 13.44 -28.90
CA GLN A 106 -39.22 14.67 -28.70
C GLN A 106 -40.33 14.50 -27.65
N ASP A 107 -41.04 13.37 -27.61
CA ASP A 107 -42.16 13.15 -26.67
C ASP A 107 -41.71 13.04 -25.20
N ASN A 108 -40.42 12.74 -24.96
CA ASN A 108 -39.81 12.71 -23.62
C ASN A 108 -39.36 14.09 -23.09
N ILE A 109 -39.34 15.14 -23.92
CA ILE A 109 -38.85 16.47 -23.51
C ILE A 109 -39.97 17.34 -22.91
N ASP A 110 -41.23 17.15 -23.33
CA ASP A 110 -42.34 18.03 -22.96
C ASP A 110 -43.11 17.58 -21.70
N ARG A 111 -42.79 16.41 -21.13
CA ARG A 111 -43.29 15.96 -19.82
C ARG A 111 -42.29 16.28 -18.71
N GLY A 112 -42.30 17.53 -18.27
CA GLY A 112 -41.45 18.02 -17.17
C GLY A 112 -41.77 17.44 -15.79
N SER A 113 -41.41 16.16 -15.54
CA SER A 113 -41.13 15.59 -14.21
C SER A 113 -40.55 14.17 -14.31
N SER A 114 -39.56 13.87 -13.44
CA SER A 114 -39.03 12.51 -13.14
C SER A 114 -37.86 11.95 -13.97
N ALA A 115 -36.97 12.80 -14.48
CA ALA A 115 -35.64 12.36 -14.97
C ALA A 115 -34.54 12.34 -13.87
N GLU A 116 -34.81 12.85 -12.66
CA GLU A 116 -33.81 13.01 -11.58
C GLU A 116 -33.55 11.74 -10.74
N ASN A 117 -34.26 10.63 -10.98
CA ASN A 117 -34.11 9.39 -10.21
C ASN A 117 -33.27 8.29 -10.90
N TYR A 118 -32.76 8.53 -12.11
CA TYR A 118 -31.91 7.58 -12.87
C TYR A 118 -30.53 8.12 -13.25
N THR A 119 -30.17 9.34 -12.83
CA THR A 119 -28.75 9.63 -12.64
C THR A 119 -28.27 8.81 -11.47
N GLU A 120 -27.40 7.81 -11.72
CA GLU A 120 -26.74 7.03 -10.67
C GLU A 120 -26.30 7.97 -9.56
N GLN A 121 -26.88 7.81 -8.36
CA GLN A 121 -26.47 8.64 -7.23
C GLN A 121 -24.97 8.40 -7.03
N PRO A 122 -24.16 9.47 -6.91
CA PRO A 122 -22.70 9.34 -6.78
C PRO A 122 -22.42 8.30 -5.69
N THR A 123 -21.69 7.24 -6.07
CA THR A 123 -21.44 6.07 -5.21
C THR A 123 -20.95 6.53 -3.84
N ILE A 124 -21.28 5.82 -2.76
CA ILE A 124 -20.97 6.27 -1.38
C ILE A 124 -19.50 6.67 -1.20
N GLU A 125 -18.58 6.01 -1.92
CA GLU A 125 -17.15 6.35 -1.99
C GLU A 125 -16.84 7.74 -2.58
N THR A 126 -17.62 8.20 -3.56
CA THR A 126 -17.52 9.53 -4.17
C THR A 126 -18.20 10.62 -3.35
N THR A 127 -19.21 10.26 -2.53
CA THR A 127 -19.80 11.13 -1.50
C THR A 127 -18.95 11.20 -0.23
N HIS A 128 -17.93 10.34 -0.08
CA HIS A 128 -17.06 10.34 1.08
C HIS A 128 -16.38 11.70 1.26
N GLN A 129 -16.68 12.37 2.37
CA GLN A 129 -16.12 13.66 2.70
C GLN A 129 -14.58 13.57 2.72
N LYS A 130 -13.91 14.43 1.94
CA LYS A 130 -12.47 14.63 2.08
C LYS A 130 -12.24 15.45 3.34
N GLU A 131 -11.38 14.95 4.23
CA GLU A 131 -10.89 15.77 5.33
C GLU A 131 -10.10 16.96 4.77
N PRO A 132 -10.30 18.19 5.30
CA PRO A 132 -9.64 19.37 4.78
C PRO A 132 -8.13 19.26 4.99
N SER A 133 -7.37 19.48 3.92
CA SER A 133 -5.91 19.52 3.99
C SER A 133 -5.45 20.71 4.85
N LEU A 134 -4.22 20.61 5.39
CA LEU A 134 -3.58 21.71 6.12
C LEU A 134 -3.60 23.02 5.32
N GLN A 135 -3.37 22.93 4.00
CA GLN A 135 -3.35 24.09 3.11
C GLN A 135 -4.74 24.73 2.96
N GLU A 136 -5.81 23.92 2.81
CA GLU A 136 -7.19 24.43 2.77
C GLU A 136 -7.61 25.07 4.11
N HIS A 137 -7.21 24.48 5.25
CA HIS A 137 -7.49 25.04 6.57
C HIS A 137 -6.82 26.41 6.78
N LEU A 138 -5.53 26.53 6.41
CA LEU A 138 -4.79 27.79 6.51
C LEU A 138 -5.30 28.85 5.52
N LEU A 139 -5.72 28.45 4.31
CA LEU A 139 -6.34 29.36 3.34
C LEU A 139 -7.68 29.90 3.86
N TRP A 140 -8.49 29.05 4.50
CA TRP A 140 -9.72 29.48 5.16
C TRP A 140 -9.47 30.49 6.29
N GLN A 141 -8.47 30.26 7.15
CA GLN A 141 -8.06 31.20 8.20
C GLN A 141 -7.50 32.52 7.65
N LEU A 142 -6.71 32.46 6.57
CA LEU A 142 -6.19 33.64 5.89
C LEU A 142 -7.32 34.51 5.34
N ASN A 143 -8.32 33.90 4.70
CA ASN A 143 -9.48 34.60 4.16
C ASN A 143 -10.37 35.24 5.25
N LEU A 144 -10.27 34.78 6.51
CA LEU A 144 -10.98 35.36 7.65
C LEU A 144 -10.21 36.46 8.39
N SER A 145 -8.89 36.54 8.20
CA SER A 145 -7.99 37.42 8.97
C SER A 145 -7.41 38.60 8.18
N VAL A 146 -7.56 38.59 6.84
CA VAL A 146 -6.88 39.54 5.96
C VAL A 146 -7.85 40.18 4.94
N ASP A 147 -8.26 41.41 5.22
CA ASP A 147 -9.14 42.22 4.34
C ASP A 147 -8.46 42.77 3.07
N SER A 148 -7.16 42.55 2.88
CA SER A 148 -6.38 43.15 1.79
C SER A 148 -5.93 42.12 0.78
N ASP A 149 -6.45 42.21 -0.45
CA ASP A 149 -6.13 41.33 -1.59
C ASP A 149 -4.63 41.08 -1.75
N ARG A 150 -3.79 42.12 -1.58
CA ARG A 150 -2.33 42.02 -1.73
C ARG A 150 -1.69 41.17 -0.64
N LYS A 151 -2.17 41.27 0.61
CA LYS A 151 -1.70 40.43 1.72
C LYS A 151 -2.26 39.01 1.62
N SER A 152 -3.51 38.87 1.19
CA SER A 152 -4.14 37.56 0.93
C SER A 152 -3.36 36.79 -0.14
N PHE A 153 -3.01 37.45 -1.26
CA PHE A 153 -2.16 36.87 -2.30
C PHE A 153 -0.80 36.40 -1.76
N ILE A 154 -0.06 37.27 -1.07
CA ILE A 154 1.23 36.92 -0.45
C ILE A 154 1.08 35.71 0.49
N GLY A 155 0.05 35.70 1.33
CA GLY A 155 -0.17 34.62 2.28
C GLY A 155 -0.57 33.29 1.61
N SER A 156 -1.31 33.33 0.50
CA SER A 156 -1.60 32.15 -0.32
C SER A 156 -0.33 31.54 -0.90
N CYS A 157 0.62 32.38 -1.36
CA CYS A 157 1.94 31.95 -1.81
C CYS A 157 2.80 31.38 -0.67
N ILE A 158 2.69 31.91 0.56
CA ILE A 158 3.37 31.34 1.73
C ILE A 158 2.77 29.95 2.05
N ILE A 159 1.44 29.82 2.13
CA ILE A 159 0.75 28.56 2.47
C ILE A 159 1.04 27.47 1.43
N GLY A 160 1.08 27.80 0.13
CA GLY A 160 1.48 26.86 -0.92
C GLY A 160 2.92 26.33 -0.79
N ASN A 161 3.79 27.01 -0.04
CA ASN A 161 5.16 26.61 0.26
C ASN A 161 5.33 25.91 1.64
N ILE A 162 4.23 25.63 2.34
CA ILE A 162 4.22 24.87 3.60
C ILE A 162 4.04 23.37 3.33
N ASN A 163 4.92 22.57 3.93
CA ASN A 163 4.85 21.10 3.90
C ASN A 163 3.72 20.56 4.78
N ASN A 164 3.31 19.30 4.56
CA ASN A 164 2.41 18.54 5.44
C ASN A 164 2.86 18.48 6.91
N ASP A 165 4.16 18.65 7.20
CA ASP A 165 4.69 18.75 8.57
C ASP A 165 4.38 20.10 9.27
N GLY A 166 3.99 21.14 8.51
CA GLY A 166 3.75 22.51 8.98
C GLY A 166 4.93 23.48 8.81
N TYR A 167 6.06 23.04 8.26
CA TYR A 167 7.25 23.88 8.04
C TYR A 167 7.24 24.58 6.67
N LEU A 168 7.75 25.81 6.62
CA LEU A 168 7.96 26.57 5.38
C LEU A 168 9.29 26.14 4.73
N LEU A 169 9.26 25.69 3.47
CA LEU A 169 10.48 25.36 2.71
C LEU A 169 11.05 26.53 1.88
N GLY A 170 10.20 27.48 1.46
CA GLY A 170 10.59 28.59 0.59
C GLY A 170 11.37 29.69 1.32
N ASN A 171 12.31 30.34 0.63
CA ASN A 171 12.93 31.56 1.16
C ASN A 171 11.97 32.76 1.01
N ILE A 172 12.08 33.71 1.93
CA ILE A 172 11.30 34.96 1.91
C ILE A 172 11.59 35.78 0.65
N ASN A 173 12.82 35.74 0.16
CA ASN A 173 13.26 36.43 -1.05
C ASN A 173 12.57 35.87 -2.30
N ASP A 174 12.54 34.54 -2.46
CA ASP A 174 11.87 33.86 -3.57
C ASP A 174 10.36 34.20 -3.61
N VAL A 175 9.70 34.23 -2.44
CA VAL A 175 8.28 34.65 -2.31
C VAL A 175 8.10 36.15 -2.63
N GLY A 176 9.04 37.00 -2.22
CA GLY A 176 9.03 38.44 -2.50
C GLY A 176 9.17 38.76 -3.99
N GLU A 177 10.05 38.06 -4.71
CA GLU A 177 10.21 38.17 -6.16
C GLU A 177 8.94 37.72 -6.91
N ILE A 178 8.34 36.59 -6.52
CA ILE A 178 7.09 36.08 -7.12
C ILE A 178 5.92 37.07 -6.91
N CYS A 179 5.83 37.70 -5.73
CA CYS A 179 4.71 38.58 -5.39
C CYS A 179 4.92 40.06 -5.77
N ASN A 180 6.10 40.46 -6.27
CA ASN A 180 6.52 41.86 -6.38
C ASN A 180 6.20 42.67 -5.10
N ALA A 181 6.60 42.11 -3.96
CA ALA A 181 6.34 42.63 -2.62
C ALA A 181 7.64 42.89 -1.87
N SER A 182 7.64 43.81 -0.92
CA SER A 182 8.81 44.05 -0.07
C SER A 182 9.01 42.91 0.94
N GLU A 183 10.27 42.58 1.26
CA GLU A 183 10.60 41.56 2.27
C GLU A 183 9.91 41.84 3.63
N LEU A 184 9.70 43.12 3.96
CA LEU A 184 9.00 43.57 5.18
C LEU A 184 7.50 43.22 5.16
N GLU A 185 6.83 43.34 4.01
CA GLU A 185 5.43 42.93 3.86
C GLU A 185 5.30 41.41 3.98
N VAL A 186 6.18 40.65 3.31
CA VAL A 186 6.20 39.17 3.40
C VAL A 186 6.44 38.72 4.85
N LEU A 187 7.39 39.32 5.56
CA LEU A 187 7.62 39.07 6.99
C LEU A 187 6.42 39.43 7.88
N SER A 188 5.64 40.47 7.52
CA SER A 188 4.44 40.84 8.27
C SER A 188 3.31 39.82 8.10
N VAL A 189 3.10 39.32 6.87
CA VAL A 189 2.08 38.30 6.57
C VAL A 189 2.49 36.95 7.16
N LEU A 190 3.79 36.61 7.11
CA LEU A 190 4.33 35.39 7.70
C LEU A 190 4.12 35.32 9.22
N LYS A 191 4.19 36.45 9.95
CA LYS A 191 3.85 36.49 11.38
C LYS A 191 2.37 36.21 11.64
N ILE A 192 1.47 36.78 10.83
CA ILE A 192 0.03 36.52 10.93
C ILE A 192 -0.24 35.02 10.72
N ILE A 193 0.40 34.39 9.72
CA ILE A 193 0.28 32.96 9.46
C ILE A 193 0.85 32.10 10.61
N GLN A 194 1.88 32.59 11.32
CA GLN A 194 2.45 31.91 12.49
C GLN A 194 1.54 31.96 13.73
N GLU A 195 0.58 32.89 13.79
CA GLU A 195 -0.44 32.99 14.83
C GLU A 195 -1.67 32.11 14.57
N PHE A 196 -1.76 31.47 13.39
CA PHE A 196 -2.87 30.58 13.04
C PHE A 196 -2.82 29.23 13.77
N GLU A 197 -3.99 28.57 13.83
CA GLU A 197 -4.10 27.20 14.34
C GLU A 197 -3.90 26.19 13.18
N PRO A 198 -2.99 25.19 13.30
CA PRO A 198 -2.25 24.81 14.50
C PRO A 198 -0.98 25.64 14.77
N LEU A 199 -0.75 25.98 16.03
CA LEU A 199 0.34 26.86 16.48
C LEU A 199 1.73 26.39 16.01
N GLY A 200 2.54 27.33 15.51
CA GLY A 200 3.90 27.06 15.03
C GLY A 200 4.00 26.60 13.56
N VAL A 201 2.89 26.61 12.82
CA VAL A 201 2.88 26.52 11.36
C VAL A 201 3.63 27.70 10.73
N GLY A 202 4.27 27.48 9.57
CA GLY A 202 5.03 28.52 8.88
C GLY A 202 6.36 28.87 9.55
N ALA A 203 6.80 28.07 10.53
CA ALA A 203 8.15 28.14 11.07
C ALA A 203 9.18 27.65 10.05
N ARG A 204 10.40 28.22 10.07
CA ARG A 204 11.52 27.80 9.21
C ARG A 204 12.44 26.80 9.91
N SER A 205 12.32 26.66 11.23
CA SER A 205 13.11 25.73 12.04
C SER A 205 12.32 25.24 13.24
N LEU A 206 12.70 24.09 13.79
CA LEU A 206 12.15 23.55 15.04
C LEU A 206 12.27 24.56 16.20
N GLN A 207 13.35 25.35 16.23
CA GLN A 207 13.53 26.41 17.23
C GLN A 207 12.47 27.50 17.10
N GLU A 208 12.16 27.96 15.88
CA GLU A 208 11.07 28.92 15.66
C GLU A 208 9.70 28.34 16.00
N CYS A 209 9.41 27.11 15.58
CA CYS A 209 8.14 26.42 15.85
C CYS A 209 7.86 26.34 17.37
N LEU A 210 8.83 25.85 18.14
CA LEU A 210 8.72 25.75 19.59
C LEU A 210 8.74 27.13 20.29
N MET A 211 9.40 28.15 19.72
CA MET A 211 9.35 29.52 20.24
C MET A 211 7.97 30.16 20.06
N ILE A 212 7.30 29.93 18.92
CA ILE A 212 5.93 30.42 18.65
C ILE A 212 4.95 29.75 19.63
N GLN A 213 5.01 28.42 19.75
CA GLN A 213 4.19 27.66 20.71
C GLN A 213 4.45 28.12 22.16
N ALA A 214 5.71 28.32 22.55
CA ALA A 214 6.08 28.84 23.87
C ALA A 214 5.86 30.36 24.04
N GLN A 215 5.39 31.09 23.03
CA GLN A 215 4.94 32.48 23.17
C GLN A 215 3.42 32.57 23.32
N ALA A 216 2.68 31.60 22.76
CA ALA A 216 1.24 31.45 22.94
C ALA A 216 0.87 30.82 24.30
N ASP A 217 1.75 30.05 24.93
CA ASP A 217 1.52 29.45 26.26
C ASP A 217 1.74 30.47 27.41
N GLU A 218 0.69 30.74 28.17
CA GLU A 218 0.73 31.61 29.36
C GLU A 218 1.67 31.11 30.48
N HIS A 219 2.00 29.81 30.49
CA HIS A 219 2.92 29.22 31.47
C HIS A 219 4.41 29.35 31.09
N SER A 220 4.72 30.06 30.01
CA SER A 220 6.08 30.21 29.50
C SER A 220 6.99 31.03 30.42
N THR A 221 7.77 30.33 31.26
CA THR A 221 8.83 30.97 32.02
C THR A 221 9.94 31.50 31.09
N PRO A 222 10.59 32.65 31.39
CA PRO A 222 11.74 33.14 30.62
C PRO A 222 12.93 32.17 30.51
N LEU A 223 12.93 31.10 31.32
CA LEU A 223 13.87 29.98 31.21
C LEU A 223 13.60 29.11 29.97
N ILE A 224 12.34 28.82 29.65
CA ILE A 224 11.93 28.00 28.50
C ILE A 224 12.38 28.65 27.19
N LEU A 225 12.10 29.94 27.00
CA LEU A 225 12.51 30.70 25.81
C LEU A 225 14.04 30.73 25.64
N LYS A 226 14.81 30.84 26.73
CA LYS A 226 16.28 30.75 26.70
C LYS A 226 16.77 29.36 26.34
N LEU A 227 16.14 28.31 26.89
CA LEU A 227 16.47 26.92 26.61
C LEU A 227 16.23 26.58 25.13
N ILE A 228 15.08 26.96 24.56
CA ILE A 228 14.75 26.72 23.15
C ILE A 228 15.75 27.47 22.24
N LYS A 229 16.02 28.74 22.51
CA LYS A 229 16.86 29.60 21.65
C LYS A 229 18.33 29.21 21.58
N SER A 230 18.90 28.61 22.64
CA SER A 230 20.36 28.41 22.73
C SER A 230 20.82 27.04 23.25
N TYR A 231 19.91 26.22 23.77
CA TYR A 231 20.24 24.95 24.42
C TYR A 231 19.52 23.73 23.85
N LEU A 232 18.73 23.86 22.78
CA LEU A 232 17.98 22.74 22.20
C LEU A 232 18.90 21.56 21.81
N ASP A 233 20.04 21.83 21.18
CA ASP A 233 21.07 20.83 20.84
C ASP A 233 21.81 20.26 22.07
N ARG A 234 21.71 20.92 23.22
CA ARG A 234 22.33 20.56 24.50
C ARG A 234 21.31 20.00 25.51
N THR A 235 20.13 19.56 25.05
CA THR A 235 19.09 18.94 25.89
C THR A 235 19.37 17.47 26.26
N GLU A 236 20.39 16.82 25.68
CA GLU A 236 20.78 15.45 26.10
C GLU A 236 21.11 15.43 27.61
N GLU A 237 20.64 14.40 28.34
CA GLU A 237 20.74 14.32 29.81
C GLU A 237 22.16 14.58 30.36
N ARG A 238 23.20 14.23 29.59
CA ARG A 238 24.62 14.44 29.93
C ARG A 238 25.03 15.92 29.99
N TYR A 239 24.36 16.81 29.26
CA TYR A 239 24.67 18.24 29.23
C TYR A 239 23.86 19.04 30.24
N LEU A 240 22.81 18.49 30.85
CA LEU A 240 21.99 19.20 31.84
C LEU A 240 22.80 19.76 33.02
N THR A 241 23.86 19.07 33.45
CA THR A 241 24.79 19.57 34.46
C THR A 241 25.60 20.76 33.99
N LYS A 242 25.99 20.82 32.71
CA LYS A 242 26.66 21.99 32.11
C LYS A 242 25.69 23.15 31.91
N VAL A 243 24.48 22.86 31.44
CA VAL A 243 23.41 23.85 31.23
C VAL A 243 22.99 24.49 32.56
N SER A 244 22.88 23.71 33.63
CA SER A 244 22.66 24.21 35.00
C SER A 244 23.77 25.15 35.46
N SER A 245 25.05 24.81 35.21
CA SER A 245 26.19 25.66 35.55
C SER A 245 26.30 26.93 34.68
N GLU A 246 25.95 26.86 33.39
CA GLU A 246 25.96 28.03 32.50
C GLU A 246 24.80 29.00 32.80
N LEU A 247 23.62 28.48 33.17
CA LEU A 247 22.42 29.29 33.46
C LEU A 247 22.31 29.72 34.94
N ASN A 248 23.09 29.13 35.86
CA ASN A 248 22.95 29.25 37.31
C ASN A 248 21.53 28.91 37.84
N VAL A 249 20.89 27.91 37.23
CA VAL A 249 19.53 27.45 37.60
C VAL A 249 19.57 26.02 38.14
N ARG A 250 18.75 25.74 39.17
CA ARG A 250 18.60 24.39 39.75
C ARG A 250 18.21 23.37 38.68
N ILE A 251 18.83 22.19 38.72
CA ILE A 251 18.61 21.10 37.76
C ILE A 251 17.13 20.69 37.70
N GLU A 252 16.42 20.71 38.83
CA GLU A 252 14.99 20.41 38.95
C GLU A 252 14.12 21.29 38.03
N LEU A 253 14.33 22.62 38.06
CA LEU A 253 13.58 23.58 37.24
C LEU A 253 13.88 23.41 35.74
N ILE A 254 15.09 22.98 35.39
CA ILE A 254 15.46 22.65 34.00
C ILE A 254 14.75 21.37 33.54
N ILE A 255 14.61 20.37 34.42
CA ILE A 255 13.85 19.14 34.13
C ILE A 255 12.36 19.46 33.95
N GLU A 256 11.78 20.33 34.78
CA GLU A 256 10.39 20.80 34.63
C GLU A 256 10.19 21.57 33.31
N ALA A 257 11.08 22.53 32.99
CA ALA A 257 11.06 23.22 31.70
C ALA A 257 11.18 22.26 30.50
N ILE A 258 12.01 21.21 30.60
CA ILE A 258 12.13 20.18 29.56
C ILE A 258 10.88 19.31 29.45
N LYS A 259 10.17 19.03 30.55
CA LYS A 259 8.86 18.33 30.49
C LYS A 259 7.83 19.16 29.71
N ILE A 260 7.78 20.47 29.95
CA ILE A 260 6.89 21.39 29.21
C ILE A 260 7.28 21.42 27.72
N ILE A 261 8.57 21.60 27.40
CA ILE A 261 9.07 21.59 26.01
C ILE A 261 8.77 20.26 25.29
N LYS A 262 8.71 19.13 26.00
CA LYS A 262 8.30 17.82 25.44
C LYS A 262 6.80 17.66 25.23
N GLY A 263 5.96 18.52 25.81
CA GLY A 263 4.52 18.56 25.57
C GLY A 263 4.14 19.37 24.32
N TYR A 264 5.05 20.20 23.82
CA TYR A 264 4.87 20.96 22.58
C TYR A 264 4.96 20.07 21.33
N ASN A 265 4.22 20.43 20.28
CA ASN A 265 4.07 19.63 19.07
C ASN A 265 5.10 20.04 17.99
N PRO A 266 6.16 19.26 17.72
CA PRO A 266 7.21 19.63 16.77
C PRO A 266 6.78 19.52 15.30
N LYS A 267 5.58 19.01 15.01
CA LYS A 267 5.00 18.83 13.67
C LYS A 267 3.50 19.17 13.70
N PRO A 268 3.12 20.45 13.75
CA PRO A 268 1.72 20.85 13.91
C PRO A 268 0.83 20.40 12.74
N GLY A 269 1.40 20.24 11.54
CA GLY A 269 0.64 19.78 10.36
C GLY A 269 0.17 18.32 10.40
N GLN A 270 0.69 17.50 11.32
CA GLN A 270 0.35 16.07 11.39
C GLN A 270 -1.14 15.80 11.69
N ILE A 271 -1.83 16.74 12.34
CA ILE A 271 -3.28 16.65 12.65
C ILE A 271 -4.13 16.63 11.36
N PHE A 272 -3.67 17.32 10.31
CA PHE A 272 -4.37 17.50 9.03
C PHE A 272 -3.80 16.61 7.91
N ASN A 273 -2.79 15.78 8.23
CA ASN A 273 -2.20 14.85 7.28
C ASN A 273 -3.00 13.54 7.29
N SER A 274 -4.11 13.52 6.56
CA SER A 274 -4.92 12.33 6.29
C SER A 274 -4.18 11.39 5.32
N GLU A 275 -3.07 10.83 5.79
CA GLU A 275 -2.35 9.77 5.10
C GLU A 275 -3.29 8.58 4.91
N ARG A 276 -3.77 8.41 3.67
CA ARG A 276 -4.54 7.24 3.27
C ARG A 276 -3.68 6.02 3.53
N ILE A 277 -4.13 5.18 4.46
CA ILE A 277 -3.46 3.93 4.78
C ILE A 277 -3.68 3.01 3.57
N ASP A 278 -2.67 2.88 2.73
CA ASP A 278 -2.67 1.96 1.59
C ASP A 278 -2.70 0.51 2.10
N TYR A 279 -3.90 -0.07 2.15
CA TYR A 279 -4.10 -1.46 2.56
C TYR A 279 -3.50 -2.43 1.53
N VAL A 280 -2.47 -3.17 1.95
CA VAL A 280 -1.87 -4.21 1.12
C VAL A 280 -2.76 -5.45 1.10
N VAL A 281 -3.50 -5.63 0.02
CA VAL A 281 -4.31 -6.85 -0.20
C VAL A 281 -3.37 -8.04 -0.48
N PRO A 282 -3.45 -9.13 0.31
CA PRO A 282 -2.60 -10.32 0.15
C PRO A 282 -3.00 -11.19 -1.05
N ASP A 283 -2.03 -11.85 -1.68
CA ASP A 283 -2.25 -12.84 -2.75
C ASP A 283 -2.53 -14.26 -2.20
N ILE A 284 -2.15 -14.51 -0.94
CA ILE A 284 -2.27 -15.83 -0.28
C ILE A 284 -2.80 -15.61 1.14
N PHE A 285 -3.82 -16.37 1.54
CA PHE A 285 -4.30 -16.42 2.92
C PHE A 285 -3.90 -17.76 3.58
N VAL A 286 -3.63 -17.72 4.89
CA VAL A 286 -3.23 -18.90 5.68
C VAL A 286 -4.23 -19.13 6.81
N ILE A 287 -5.10 -20.14 6.62
CA ILE A 287 -6.17 -20.46 7.57
C ILE A 287 -5.69 -21.59 8.50
N LYS A 288 -5.90 -21.42 9.82
CA LYS A 288 -5.58 -22.44 10.82
C LYS A 288 -6.80 -23.34 11.05
N THR A 289 -6.71 -24.58 10.58
CA THR A 289 -7.70 -25.65 10.77
C THR A 289 -7.22 -26.61 11.87
N GLU A 290 -8.12 -27.39 12.47
CA GLU A 290 -7.79 -28.37 13.53
C GLU A 290 -6.63 -29.33 13.17
N LYS A 291 -6.50 -29.68 11.88
CA LYS A 291 -5.49 -30.61 11.35
C LYS A 291 -4.20 -29.92 10.89
N GLY A 292 -4.11 -28.59 10.96
CA GLY A 292 -2.95 -27.80 10.58
C GLY A 292 -3.29 -26.53 9.80
N TYR A 293 -2.27 -25.92 9.20
CA TYR A 293 -2.42 -24.74 8.35
C TYR A 293 -2.75 -25.14 6.91
N ASP A 294 -3.81 -24.58 6.35
CA ASP A 294 -4.12 -24.67 4.92
C ASP A 294 -3.92 -23.31 4.23
N VAL A 295 -3.88 -23.34 2.91
CA VAL A 295 -3.50 -22.21 2.06
C VAL A 295 -4.61 -21.96 1.06
N THR A 296 -5.16 -20.76 1.06
CA THR A 296 -6.09 -20.31 0.01
C THR A 296 -5.42 -19.21 -0.81
N LEU A 297 -5.68 -19.21 -2.13
CA LEU A 297 -5.25 -18.12 -3.00
C LEU A 297 -6.31 -17.04 -2.99
N ASN A 298 -5.88 -15.79 -3.08
CA ASN A 298 -6.76 -14.68 -3.40
C ASN A 298 -6.76 -14.49 -4.92
N ASP A 299 -7.87 -14.82 -5.57
CA ASP A 299 -8.07 -14.61 -7.01
C ASP A 299 -8.93 -13.35 -7.30
N ASP A 300 -9.33 -12.59 -6.27
CA ASP A 300 -10.22 -11.43 -6.40
C ASP A 300 -9.59 -10.34 -7.27
N GLY A 301 -10.39 -9.81 -8.21
CA GLY A 301 -9.97 -8.76 -9.16
C GLY A 301 -9.17 -9.25 -10.37
N ILE A 302 -9.00 -10.57 -10.55
CA ILE A 302 -8.55 -11.16 -11.82
C ILE A 302 -9.79 -11.74 -12.53
N PRO A 303 -10.17 -11.26 -13.72
CA PRO A 303 -11.35 -11.76 -14.40
C PRO A 303 -11.18 -13.23 -14.79
N ARG A 304 -12.24 -14.03 -14.60
CA ARG A 304 -12.23 -15.45 -14.95
C ARG A 304 -12.34 -15.59 -16.47
N LEU A 305 -11.27 -16.03 -17.11
CA LEU A 305 -11.19 -16.16 -18.56
C LEU A 305 -11.74 -17.51 -19.06
N ARG A 306 -12.53 -17.48 -20.13
CA ARG A 306 -12.99 -18.66 -20.87
C ARG A 306 -12.61 -18.56 -22.34
N ILE A 307 -12.50 -19.72 -23.00
CA ILE A 307 -12.43 -19.81 -24.46
C ILE A 307 -13.87 -19.75 -25.00
N SER A 308 -14.12 -18.80 -25.89
CA SER A 308 -15.42 -18.63 -26.53
C SER A 308 -15.95 -19.91 -27.17
N PRO A 309 -17.15 -20.40 -26.78
CA PRO A 309 -17.80 -21.53 -27.45
C PRO A 309 -18.09 -21.25 -28.92
N TYR A 310 -18.39 -19.99 -29.27
CA TYR A 310 -18.69 -19.56 -30.63
C TYR A 310 -17.49 -19.78 -31.56
N TYR A 311 -16.34 -19.19 -31.25
CA TYR A 311 -15.13 -19.36 -32.06
C TYR A 311 -14.61 -20.82 -32.07
N HIS A 312 -14.83 -21.56 -30.98
CA HIS A 312 -14.51 -23.00 -30.94
C HIS A 312 -15.41 -23.84 -31.88
N SER A 313 -16.68 -23.47 -32.05
CA SER A 313 -17.57 -24.11 -33.02
C SER A 313 -17.21 -23.76 -34.48
N LEU A 314 -16.88 -22.49 -34.75
CA LEU A 314 -16.41 -22.03 -36.06
C LEU A 314 -15.15 -22.76 -36.53
N LEU A 315 -14.20 -23.05 -35.62
CA LEU A 315 -12.99 -23.82 -35.93
C LEU A 315 -13.28 -25.26 -36.39
N LYS A 316 -14.37 -25.87 -35.89
CA LYS A 316 -14.82 -27.21 -36.29
C LYS A 316 -15.55 -27.19 -37.63
N THR A 317 -16.42 -26.20 -37.85
CA THR A 317 -17.23 -26.08 -39.07
C THR A 317 -16.42 -25.58 -40.29
N SER A 318 -15.38 -24.76 -40.09
CA SER A 318 -14.63 -24.14 -41.18
C SER A 318 -13.65 -25.10 -41.89
N ALA A 319 -13.85 -25.30 -43.19
CA ALA A 319 -13.04 -26.19 -44.02
C ALA A 319 -12.06 -25.44 -44.95
N LYS A 320 -10.92 -25.02 -44.37
CA LYS A 320 -9.73 -24.38 -45.00
C LYS A 320 -9.89 -22.90 -45.40
N GLY A 321 -8.84 -22.12 -45.15
CA GLY A 321 -8.71 -20.70 -45.48
C GLY A 321 -7.80 -19.99 -44.46
N GLU A 322 -7.21 -18.84 -44.84
CA GLU A 322 -6.31 -18.07 -43.96
C GLU A 322 -6.96 -17.69 -42.62
N THR A 323 -8.28 -17.47 -42.63
CA THR A 323 -9.10 -17.24 -41.43
C THR A 323 -9.04 -18.41 -40.43
N LYS A 324 -8.90 -19.65 -40.89
CA LYS A 324 -8.77 -20.83 -40.02
C LYS A 324 -7.42 -20.85 -39.34
N ASP A 325 -6.35 -20.59 -40.08
CA ASP A 325 -5.00 -20.58 -39.55
C ASP A 325 -4.82 -19.45 -38.52
N TYR A 326 -5.41 -18.27 -38.80
CA TYR A 326 -5.50 -17.16 -37.83
C TYR A 326 -6.26 -17.53 -36.55
N LEU A 327 -7.46 -18.12 -36.66
CA LEU A 327 -8.24 -18.55 -35.50
C LEU A 327 -7.53 -19.66 -34.73
N GLU A 328 -6.81 -20.56 -35.41
CA GLU A 328 -6.04 -21.61 -34.75
C GLU A 328 -4.81 -21.05 -34.02
N GLU A 329 -4.10 -20.07 -34.59
CA GLU A 329 -3.02 -19.36 -33.91
C GLU A 329 -3.54 -18.60 -32.68
N LYS A 330 -4.64 -17.85 -32.81
CA LYS A 330 -5.26 -17.11 -31.70
C LYS A 330 -5.82 -18.03 -30.62
N HIS A 331 -6.42 -19.17 -30.98
CA HIS A 331 -6.85 -20.21 -30.03
C HIS A 331 -5.66 -20.88 -29.32
N ARG A 332 -4.57 -21.20 -30.04
CA ARG A 332 -3.33 -21.72 -29.44
C ARG A 332 -2.71 -20.70 -28.48
N SER A 333 -2.72 -19.41 -28.83
CA SER A 333 -2.27 -18.32 -27.95
C SER A 333 -3.14 -18.22 -26.69
N ALA A 334 -4.47 -18.18 -26.83
CA ALA A 334 -5.43 -18.13 -25.73
C ALA A 334 -5.25 -19.31 -24.76
N LEU A 335 -5.25 -20.54 -25.27
CA LEU A 335 -5.10 -21.76 -24.47
C LEU A 335 -3.76 -21.78 -23.73
N TRP A 336 -2.70 -21.31 -24.38
CA TRP A 336 -1.37 -21.26 -23.78
C TRP A 336 -1.24 -20.13 -22.73
N PHE A 337 -1.92 -18.99 -22.92
CA PHE A 337 -2.04 -17.91 -21.93
C PHE A 337 -2.80 -18.38 -20.68
N LEU A 338 -3.98 -19.01 -20.86
CA LEU A 338 -4.75 -19.65 -19.79
C LEU A 338 -3.92 -20.65 -18.99
N LYS A 339 -3.20 -21.54 -19.69
CA LYS A 339 -2.30 -22.52 -19.06
C LYS A 339 -1.15 -21.85 -18.30
N SER A 340 -0.68 -20.70 -18.75
CA SER A 340 0.38 -19.94 -18.07
C SER A 340 -0.13 -19.26 -16.79
N ILE A 341 -1.38 -18.76 -16.78
CA ILE A 341 -2.04 -18.24 -15.58
C ILE A 341 -2.28 -19.37 -14.58
N ASP A 342 -2.82 -20.52 -15.02
CA ASP A 342 -3.02 -21.67 -14.13
C ASP A 342 -1.69 -22.21 -13.58
N GLN A 343 -0.67 -22.35 -14.41
CA GLN A 343 0.67 -22.75 -13.94
C GLN A 343 1.24 -21.74 -12.92
N ARG A 344 0.99 -20.42 -13.10
CA ARG A 344 1.34 -19.40 -12.11
C ARG A 344 0.59 -19.63 -10.79
N ARG A 345 -0.75 -19.77 -10.81
CA ARG A 345 -1.60 -20.02 -9.63
C ARG A 345 -1.14 -21.28 -8.87
N GLN A 346 -0.98 -22.40 -9.57
CA GLN A 346 -0.47 -23.65 -9.00
C GLN A 346 0.92 -23.49 -8.37
N THR A 347 1.82 -22.70 -8.98
CA THR A 347 3.16 -22.51 -8.44
C THR A 347 3.17 -21.59 -7.22
N ILE A 348 2.34 -20.52 -7.21
CA ILE A 348 2.11 -19.67 -6.02
C ILE A 348 1.59 -20.53 -4.85
N TYR A 349 0.58 -21.36 -5.08
CA TYR A 349 0.03 -22.29 -4.09
C TYR A 349 1.10 -23.26 -3.53
N LYS A 350 1.88 -23.90 -4.42
CA LYS A 350 2.96 -24.82 -4.02
C LYS A 350 4.05 -24.11 -3.20
N VAL A 351 4.45 -22.90 -3.61
CA VAL A 351 5.44 -22.08 -2.89
C VAL A 351 4.92 -21.69 -1.51
N GLY A 352 3.69 -21.17 -1.40
CA GLY A 352 3.06 -20.83 -0.11
C GLY A 352 2.99 -22.03 0.83
N LYS A 353 2.49 -23.17 0.34
CA LYS A 353 2.39 -24.44 1.10
C LYS A 353 3.75 -24.94 1.58
N SER A 354 4.80 -24.84 0.74
CA SER A 354 6.17 -25.21 1.11
C SER A 354 6.75 -24.27 2.18
N ILE A 355 6.54 -22.96 2.05
CA ILE A 355 6.98 -21.96 3.05
C ILE A 355 6.33 -22.23 4.41
N ILE A 356 5.02 -22.45 4.44
CA ILE A 356 4.25 -22.75 5.68
C ILE A 356 4.70 -24.06 6.33
N LYS A 357 4.94 -25.10 5.53
CA LYS A 357 5.49 -26.39 5.98
C LYS A 357 6.85 -26.23 6.67
N LEU A 358 7.70 -25.32 6.17
CA LEU A 358 9.01 -25.00 6.76
C LEU A 358 8.92 -24.01 7.95
N GLN A 359 7.89 -23.19 8.03
CA GLN A 359 7.74 -22.10 9.03
C GLN A 359 6.68 -22.33 10.10
N LYS A 360 6.24 -23.57 10.33
CA LYS A 360 5.22 -23.88 11.37
C LYS A 360 5.51 -23.22 12.72
N LYS A 361 6.78 -23.25 13.18
CA LYS A 361 7.20 -22.63 14.46
C LYS A 361 6.98 -21.12 14.51
N PHE A 362 7.07 -20.42 13.38
CA PHE A 362 6.77 -18.99 13.29
C PHE A 362 5.26 -18.73 13.35
N LEU A 363 4.44 -19.56 12.71
CA LEU A 363 2.99 -19.40 12.71
C LEU A 363 2.36 -19.66 14.09
N ASP A 364 2.95 -20.55 14.90
CA ASP A 364 2.50 -20.86 16.25
C ASP A 364 3.06 -19.89 17.33
N LEU A 365 4.33 -19.46 17.21
CA LEU A 365 5.05 -18.72 18.27
C LEU A 365 5.51 -17.31 17.86
N GLY A 366 5.12 -16.84 16.68
CA GLY A 366 5.42 -15.51 16.15
C GLY A 366 6.84 -15.28 15.65
N LEU A 367 7.15 -14.01 15.35
CA LEU A 367 8.40 -13.53 14.75
C LEU A 367 9.68 -14.01 15.45
N SER A 368 9.63 -14.22 16.77
CA SER A 368 10.78 -14.68 17.57
C SER A 368 11.16 -16.15 17.34
N TYR A 369 10.45 -16.90 16.49
CA TYR A 369 10.76 -18.30 16.13
C TYR A 369 10.97 -18.53 14.63
N LEU A 370 11.07 -17.46 13.84
CA LEU A 370 11.32 -17.49 12.40
C LEU A 370 12.59 -18.26 12.03
N GLN A 371 12.43 -19.35 11.27
CA GLN A 371 13.52 -20.24 10.85
C GLN A 371 14.19 -19.73 9.57
N PRO A 372 15.52 -19.79 9.41
CA PRO A 372 16.16 -19.44 8.14
C PRO A 372 15.94 -20.52 7.08
N MET A 373 15.42 -20.10 5.93
CA MET A 373 15.34 -20.90 4.71
C MET A 373 16.05 -20.19 3.55
N VAL A 374 16.55 -20.96 2.60
CA VAL A 374 17.10 -20.44 1.33
C VAL A 374 16.12 -20.78 0.20
N LEU A 375 16.06 -19.94 -0.85
CA LEU A 375 15.23 -20.20 -2.04
C LEU A 375 15.46 -21.61 -2.61
N LYS A 376 16.71 -22.11 -2.55
CA LYS A 376 17.12 -23.47 -2.93
C LYS A 376 16.39 -24.59 -2.16
N ASP A 377 15.94 -24.35 -0.93
CA ASP A 377 15.27 -25.38 -0.12
C ASP A 377 13.81 -25.54 -0.55
N VAL A 378 13.10 -24.41 -0.74
CA VAL A 378 11.75 -24.39 -1.34
C VAL A 378 11.79 -24.91 -2.78
N ALA A 379 12.77 -24.49 -3.58
CA ALA A 379 12.94 -24.92 -4.97
C ALA A 379 13.07 -26.44 -5.13
N LYS A 380 13.74 -27.12 -4.18
CA LYS A 380 13.81 -28.60 -4.13
C LYS A 380 12.47 -29.23 -3.77
N ASP A 381 11.76 -28.70 -2.78
CA ASP A 381 10.48 -29.24 -2.30
C ASP A 381 9.36 -29.14 -3.35
N ILE A 382 9.46 -28.18 -4.28
CA ILE A 382 8.53 -28.01 -5.41
C ILE A 382 9.07 -28.51 -6.77
N GLU A 383 10.27 -29.09 -6.81
CA GLU A 383 10.96 -29.57 -8.02
C GLU A 383 11.13 -28.52 -9.14
N MET A 384 11.43 -27.26 -8.77
CA MET A 384 11.67 -26.16 -9.73
C MET A 384 13.04 -25.51 -9.58
N HIS A 385 13.41 -24.65 -10.54
CA HIS A 385 14.60 -23.83 -10.43
C HIS A 385 14.41 -22.67 -9.44
N GLU A 386 15.47 -22.35 -8.70
CA GLU A 386 15.56 -21.20 -7.77
C GLU A 386 15.14 -19.86 -8.42
N SER A 387 15.49 -19.67 -9.69
CA SER A 387 15.09 -18.49 -10.48
C SER A 387 13.58 -18.37 -10.69
N THR A 388 12.83 -19.47 -10.62
CA THR A 388 11.36 -19.46 -10.72
C THR A 388 10.75 -19.03 -9.39
N VAL A 389 11.22 -19.61 -8.28
CA VAL A 389 10.80 -19.23 -6.92
C VAL A 389 11.06 -17.75 -6.68
N SER A 390 12.28 -17.27 -6.97
CA SER A 390 12.67 -15.88 -6.77
C SER A 390 11.81 -14.88 -7.54
N ARG A 391 11.28 -15.24 -8.72
CA ARG A 391 10.36 -14.38 -9.48
C ARG A 391 8.97 -14.38 -8.87
N ILE A 392 8.49 -15.52 -8.41
CA ILE A 392 7.15 -15.64 -7.80
C ILE A 392 7.10 -14.94 -6.45
N THR A 393 8.18 -14.95 -5.67
CA THR A 393 8.21 -14.37 -4.31
C THR A 393 8.31 -12.84 -4.27
N THR A 394 8.61 -12.17 -5.38
CA THR A 394 8.69 -10.70 -5.44
C THR A 394 7.33 -10.07 -5.61
N ASN A 395 7.05 -9.01 -4.84
CA ASN A 395 5.79 -8.27 -4.89
C ASN A 395 4.57 -9.20 -4.74
N LYS A 396 4.67 -10.16 -3.80
CA LYS A 396 3.57 -11.03 -3.38
C LYS A 396 3.49 -11.05 -1.87
N TYR A 397 2.27 -10.95 -1.36
CA TYR A 397 2.01 -10.89 0.06
C TYR A 397 1.22 -12.11 0.53
N ILE A 398 1.58 -12.60 1.71
CA ILE A 398 0.90 -13.66 2.41
C ILE A 398 0.33 -13.11 3.71
N ASP A 399 -0.96 -13.31 3.90
CA ASP A 399 -1.61 -13.06 5.18
C ASP A 399 -1.46 -14.28 6.07
N THR A 400 -1.11 -14.02 7.33
CA THR A 400 -0.85 -15.04 8.33
C THR A 400 -1.50 -14.61 9.65
N PRO A 401 -1.74 -15.52 10.61
CA PRO A 401 -2.26 -15.15 11.93
C PRO A 401 -1.37 -14.18 12.74
N GLN A 402 -0.18 -13.82 12.23
CA GLN A 402 0.76 -12.88 12.82
C GLN A 402 0.85 -11.55 12.01
N GLY A 403 -0.01 -11.36 11.01
CA GLY A 403 -0.04 -10.23 10.09
C GLY A 403 0.35 -10.57 8.64
N VAL A 404 0.27 -9.57 7.77
CA VAL A 404 0.61 -9.65 6.35
C VAL A 404 2.12 -9.44 6.14
N PHE A 405 2.76 -10.32 5.36
CA PHE A 405 4.19 -10.27 5.06
C PHE A 405 4.47 -10.46 3.56
N GLU A 406 5.50 -9.81 3.00
CA GLU A 406 5.99 -10.15 1.66
C GLU A 406 6.58 -11.58 1.68
N LEU A 407 6.29 -12.42 0.67
CA LEU A 407 6.87 -13.77 0.59
C LEU A 407 8.41 -13.77 0.65
N LYS A 408 9.05 -12.71 0.13
CA LYS A 408 10.49 -12.49 0.19
C LYS A 408 11.05 -12.40 1.62
N PHE A 409 10.26 -11.94 2.60
CA PHE A 409 10.66 -11.76 4.00
C PHE A 409 11.16 -13.05 4.65
N PHE A 410 10.59 -14.20 4.28
CA PHE A 410 10.96 -15.52 4.81
C PHE A 410 12.35 -16.01 4.34
N PHE A 411 12.90 -15.43 3.27
CA PHE A 411 14.17 -15.84 2.66
C PHE A 411 15.36 -15.02 3.15
N HIS A 412 15.71 -15.19 4.43
CA HIS A 412 16.89 -14.57 5.03
C HIS A 412 18.01 -15.57 5.32
N SER A 413 19.26 -15.13 5.16
CA SER A 413 20.43 -15.93 5.49
C SER A 413 20.48 -16.28 6.99
N GLY A 414 20.67 -17.57 7.27
CA GLY A 414 20.85 -18.08 8.63
C GLY A 414 22.28 -17.87 9.13
N ILE A 415 22.41 -17.42 10.38
CA ILE A 415 23.66 -17.43 11.12
C ILE A 415 23.82 -18.81 11.76
N LYS A 416 24.99 -19.43 11.58
CA LYS A 416 25.30 -20.76 12.14
C LYS A 416 25.44 -20.68 13.66
N SER A 417 24.60 -21.43 14.39
CA SER A 417 24.80 -21.70 15.82
C SER A 417 25.71 -22.92 16.00
N TYR A 418 26.31 -23.06 17.19
CA TYR A 418 27.05 -24.25 17.61
C TYR A 418 26.21 -25.55 17.55
N MET A 419 24.89 -25.44 17.75
CA MET A 419 24.01 -26.60 17.92
C MET A 419 23.31 -27.04 16.62
N GLY A 420 23.87 -26.70 15.45
CA GLY A 420 23.34 -27.06 14.13
C GLY A 420 22.08 -26.29 13.68
N ASN A 421 21.26 -25.83 14.62
CA ASN A 421 20.11 -24.96 14.35
C ASN A 421 20.57 -23.56 13.93
N SER A 422 20.53 -23.29 12.62
CA SER A 422 20.76 -21.93 12.09
C SER A 422 19.69 -20.95 12.62
N MET A 423 20.12 -19.76 13.04
CA MET A 423 19.27 -18.71 13.59
C MET A 423 19.11 -17.57 12.58
N SER A 424 17.91 -16.99 12.49
CA SER A 424 17.64 -15.87 11.58
C SER A 424 18.18 -14.55 12.12
N SER A 425 18.59 -13.65 11.22
CA SER A 425 19.05 -12.30 11.58
C SER A 425 17.93 -11.46 12.22
N ILE A 426 16.68 -11.68 11.82
CA ILE A 426 15.48 -11.05 12.41
C ILE A 426 15.25 -11.56 13.83
N ARG A 427 15.33 -12.87 14.08
CA ARG A 427 15.24 -13.44 15.43
C ARG A 427 16.33 -12.88 16.35
N VAL A 428 17.55 -12.72 15.84
CA VAL A 428 18.64 -12.06 16.58
C VAL A 428 18.31 -10.60 16.92
N LYS A 429 17.77 -9.83 15.96
CA LYS A 429 17.31 -8.45 16.19
C LYS A 429 16.22 -8.38 17.26
N ASN A 430 15.26 -9.29 17.23
CA ASN A 430 14.22 -9.37 18.26
C ASN A 430 14.81 -9.76 19.62
N ILE A 431 15.68 -10.76 19.71
CA ILE A 431 16.36 -11.11 20.99
C ILE A 431 17.18 -9.92 21.53
N ILE A 432 17.80 -9.12 20.65
CA ILE A 432 18.48 -7.88 21.07
C ILE A 432 17.47 -6.87 21.60
N LYS A 433 16.33 -6.67 20.92
CA LYS A 433 15.23 -5.79 21.38
C LYS A 433 14.68 -6.25 22.74
N ASP A 434 14.43 -7.55 22.92
CA ASP A 434 13.95 -8.16 24.16
C ASP A 434 14.96 -7.99 25.30
N ILE A 435 16.25 -8.24 25.05
CA ILE A 435 17.30 -8.03 26.06
C ILE A 435 17.29 -6.57 26.53
N ILE A 436 17.13 -5.61 25.61
CA ILE A 436 17.14 -4.17 25.88
C ILE A 436 15.85 -3.70 26.56
N SER A 437 14.69 -4.33 26.30
CA SER A 437 13.46 -4.02 27.05
C SER A 437 13.48 -4.60 28.47
N THR A 438 14.25 -5.65 28.72
CA THR A 438 14.51 -6.21 30.06
C THR A 438 15.72 -5.61 30.79
N GLU A 439 16.31 -4.54 30.26
CA GLU A 439 17.58 -3.96 30.71
C GLU A 439 17.37 -2.88 31.79
N ASP A 440 18.23 -2.84 32.81
CA ASP A 440 18.22 -1.76 33.81
C ASP A 440 18.63 -0.41 33.19
N GLU A 441 17.71 0.56 33.11
CA GLU A 441 17.96 1.90 32.51
C GLU A 441 19.18 2.64 33.13
N LYS A 442 19.47 2.36 34.42
CA LYS A 442 20.58 2.97 35.19
C LYS A 442 21.94 2.34 34.88
N LYS A 443 21.97 1.10 34.38
CA LYS A 443 23.20 0.33 34.06
C LYS A 443 23.02 -0.44 32.75
N PRO A 444 22.94 0.28 31.61
CA PRO A 444 22.70 -0.36 30.32
C PRO A 444 23.84 -1.31 29.94
N LEU A 445 23.46 -2.45 29.36
CA LEU A 445 24.38 -3.50 28.92
C LEU A 445 25.25 -2.98 27.79
N THR A 446 26.56 -3.14 27.94
CA THR A 446 27.53 -2.84 26.89
C THR A 446 27.43 -3.86 25.75
N ASP A 447 27.87 -3.47 24.55
CA ASP A 447 27.88 -4.35 23.36
C ASP A 447 28.61 -5.68 23.60
N GLU A 448 29.56 -5.74 24.56
CA GLU A 448 30.27 -6.97 24.95
C GLU A 448 29.47 -7.87 25.89
N GLN A 449 28.75 -7.28 26.86
CA GLN A 449 27.81 -8.02 27.71
C GLN A 449 26.62 -8.56 26.90
N MET A 450 26.21 -7.84 25.84
CA MET A 450 25.25 -8.34 24.85
C MET A 450 25.80 -9.53 24.04
N VAL A 451 27.10 -9.57 23.70
CA VAL A 451 27.71 -10.80 23.12
C VAL A 451 27.63 -11.96 24.10
N GLN A 452 28.00 -11.76 25.37
CA GLN A 452 28.01 -12.83 26.39
C GLN A 452 26.61 -13.40 26.65
N THR A 453 25.60 -12.55 26.83
CA THR A 453 24.20 -12.98 27.01
C THR A 453 23.64 -13.68 25.77
N LEU A 454 24.04 -13.28 24.56
CA LEU A 454 23.69 -14.01 23.33
C LEU A 454 24.42 -15.36 23.22
N MET A 455 25.69 -15.47 23.66
CA MET A 455 26.39 -16.75 23.75
C MET A 455 25.68 -17.72 24.70
N HIS A 456 25.20 -17.27 25.86
CA HIS A 456 24.35 -18.07 26.75
C HIS A 456 23.02 -18.50 26.09
N LYS A 457 22.46 -17.68 25.19
CA LYS A 457 21.30 -18.03 24.34
C LYS A 457 21.68 -18.85 23.09
N ASN A 458 22.86 -19.47 23.04
CA ASN A 458 23.40 -20.29 21.94
C ASN A 458 23.57 -19.54 20.60
N VAL A 459 23.86 -18.24 20.64
CA VAL A 459 24.03 -17.38 19.46
C VAL A 459 25.46 -16.85 19.39
N ASN A 460 26.24 -17.32 18.41
CA ASN A 460 27.62 -16.86 18.18
C ASN A 460 27.64 -15.66 17.22
N ILE A 461 27.85 -14.46 17.76
CA ILE A 461 27.84 -13.19 17.00
C ILE A 461 28.96 -12.28 17.50
N ALA A 462 29.68 -11.66 16.58
CA ALA A 462 30.73 -10.69 16.89
C ALA A 462 30.16 -9.35 17.40
N ARG A 463 30.93 -8.64 18.24
CA ARG A 463 30.56 -7.30 18.74
C ARG A 463 30.15 -6.33 17.61
N ARG A 464 30.90 -6.32 16.50
CA ARG A 464 30.63 -5.46 15.32
C ARG A 464 29.24 -5.72 14.70
N THR A 465 28.79 -6.97 14.64
CA THR A 465 27.48 -7.31 14.08
C THR A 465 26.33 -6.93 15.02
N ILE A 466 26.52 -7.00 16.34
CA ILE A 466 25.56 -6.41 17.30
C ILE A 466 25.47 -4.90 17.11
N THR A 467 26.59 -4.19 17.03
CA THR A 467 26.59 -2.73 16.80
C THR A 467 25.90 -2.36 15.48
N LYS A 468 26.06 -3.18 14.42
CA LYS A 468 25.34 -3.01 13.15
C LYS A 468 23.83 -3.22 13.32
N TYR A 469 23.39 -4.35 13.87
CA TYR A 469 21.96 -4.63 14.06
C TYR A 469 21.28 -3.62 15.00
N ARG A 470 22.00 -3.13 16.02
CA ARG A 470 21.49 -2.06 16.90
C ARG A 470 21.26 -0.74 16.15
N LYS A 471 22.18 -0.35 15.25
CA LYS A 471 22.00 0.82 14.38
C LYS A 471 20.81 0.65 13.42
N GLU A 472 20.65 -0.53 12.83
CA GLU A 472 19.50 -0.85 11.95
C GLU A 472 18.16 -0.83 12.70
N LEU A 473 18.15 -1.01 14.03
CA LEU A 473 16.98 -0.88 14.89
C LEU A 473 16.80 0.55 15.45
N ASN A 474 17.62 1.53 15.03
CA ASN A 474 17.67 2.90 15.57
C ASN A 474 17.91 2.99 17.09
N ILE A 475 18.47 1.94 17.71
CA ILE A 475 18.72 1.93 19.15
C ILE A 475 20.08 2.61 19.45
N PRO A 476 20.12 3.59 20.37
CA PRO A 476 21.36 4.29 20.71
C PRO A 476 22.36 3.43 21.51
N SER A 477 23.60 3.92 21.64
CA SER A 477 24.66 3.22 22.39
C SER A 477 24.40 3.18 23.89
N ALA A 478 24.96 2.22 24.61
CA ALA A 478 24.81 2.11 26.08
C ALA A 478 25.12 3.43 26.81
N SER A 479 26.12 4.19 26.34
CA SER A 479 26.46 5.51 26.88
C SER A 479 25.37 6.58 26.70
N LYS A 480 24.52 6.45 25.67
CA LYS A 480 23.34 7.31 25.42
C LYS A 480 22.04 6.74 26.01
N ARG A 481 21.96 5.42 26.22
CA ARG A 481 20.82 4.76 26.90
C ARG A 481 20.85 4.93 28.42
N LYS A 482 22.01 5.23 29.01
CA LYS A 482 22.15 5.36 30.46
C LYS A 482 21.39 6.60 30.93
N ARG A 483 20.24 6.38 31.56
CA ARG A 483 19.50 7.43 32.23
C ARG A 483 20.06 7.60 33.63
N ILE A 484 20.30 8.86 34.00
CA ILE A 484 20.88 9.19 35.33
C ILE A 484 19.76 9.40 36.36
N PHE A 485 18.54 9.68 35.87
CA PHE A 485 17.34 10.00 36.65
C PHE A 485 16.20 9.04 36.29
#